data_AF-A0A8X6X6M7-F1
#
_entry.id   AF-A0A8X6X6M7-F1
#
_cell.length_a   1.000
_cell.length_b   1.000
_cell.length_c   1.000
_cell.angle_alpha   90.00
_cell.angle_beta   90.00
_cell.angle_gamma   90.00
#
_symmetry.space_group_name_H-M   'P 1'
#
loop_
_entity.id
_entity.type
_entity.pdbx_description
1 polymer ?
#
loop_
_entity_poly.entity_id
_entity_poly.type
_entity_poly.pdbx_seq_one_letter_code
_entity_poly.pdbx_strand_id
1 'polypeptide(L)'
;MSEKIVKESEDFEGKDSGWTLDEILRLEVRTNRYSPFRGSSSFIEVPKQIAETKAIINVINKKDSQCFMWSILAALYPNNSNPSKTSSYVPHLIS
;
A
#
# COMPACT_ATOMS: atom_id res chain seq x y z
N MET A 1 5.87 -18.46 -9.52
CA MET A 1 7.22 -18.83 -9.04
C MET A 1 8.03 -17.54 -9.01
N SER A 2 8.73 -17.19 -7.92
CA SER A 2 9.34 -15.86 -7.74
C SER A 2 10.57 -15.67 -8.63
N GLU A 3 10.49 -14.78 -9.62
CA GLU A 3 11.55 -14.44 -10.60
C GLU A 3 12.92 -14.16 -9.95
N LYS A 4 12.93 -13.62 -8.74
CA LYS A 4 14.13 -13.35 -7.96
C LYS A 4 14.97 -14.60 -7.68
N ILE A 5 14.33 -15.73 -7.37
CA ILE A 5 15.04 -16.98 -7.04
C ILE A 5 15.71 -17.55 -8.30
N VAL A 6 15.03 -17.49 -9.44
CA VAL A 6 15.57 -17.96 -10.72
C VAL A 6 16.79 -17.13 -11.10
N LYS A 7 16.68 -15.80 -11.01
CA LYS A 7 17.79 -14.89 -11.30
C LYS A 7 18.98 -15.06 -10.37
N GLU A 8 18.74 -15.23 -9.06
CA GLU A 8 19.83 -15.48 -8.09
C GLU A 8 20.53 -16.82 -8.34
N SER A 9 19.80 -17.83 -8.86
CA SER A 9 20.38 -19.11 -9.27
C SER A 9 21.25 -18.96 -10.50
N GLU A 10 20.75 -18.27 -11.54
CA GLU A 10 21.50 -18.02 -12.78
C GLU A 10 22.75 -17.16 -12.53
N ASP A 11 22.65 -16.13 -11.68
CA ASP A 11 23.76 -15.26 -11.29
C ASP A 11 24.82 -16.00 -10.44
N PHE A 12 24.44 -17.10 -9.77
CA PHE A 12 25.38 -17.94 -9.00
C PHE A 12 26.20 -18.85 -9.92
N GLU A 13 25.55 -19.43 -10.94
CA GLU A 13 26.20 -20.31 -11.92
C GLU A 13 26.99 -19.53 -12.98
N GLY A 14 26.59 -18.29 -13.29
CA GLY A 14 27.12 -17.49 -14.39
C GLY A 14 28.40 -16.67 -14.15
N LYS A 15 29.12 -16.85 -13.03
CA LYS A 15 30.30 -16.02 -12.68
C LYS A 15 31.66 -16.56 -13.14
N ASP A 16 31.73 -17.40 -14.17
CA ASP A 16 32.96 -18.10 -14.60
C ASP A 16 33.66 -18.90 -13.48
N SER A 17 32.96 -19.13 -12.36
CA SER A 17 33.49 -19.81 -11.19
C SER A 17 33.56 -21.33 -11.40
N GLY A 18 32.80 -21.86 -12.37
CA GLY A 18 32.64 -23.29 -12.62
C GLY A 18 31.75 -24.01 -11.59
N TRP A 19 31.01 -23.27 -10.75
CA TRP A 19 30.12 -23.85 -9.76
C TRP A 19 28.77 -24.17 -10.39
N THR A 20 28.32 -25.41 -10.23
CA THR A 20 26.98 -25.87 -10.62
C THR A 20 26.26 -26.35 -9.37
N LEU A 21 24.98 -26.01 -9.25
CA LEU A 21 24.14 -26.54 -8.18
C LEU A 21 23.95 -28.05 -8.38
N ASP A 22 24.49 -28.86 -7.48
CA ASP A 22 24.34 -30.33 -7.51
C ASP A 22 22.97 -30.75 -6.94
N GLU A 23 22.72 -30.47 -5.66
CA GLU A 23 21.41 -30.75 -5.03
C GLU A 23 21.05 -29.80 -3.87
N ILE A 24 19.75 -29.62 -3.64
CA ILE A 24 19.20 -28.93 -2.46
C ILE A 24 18.70 -29.98 -1.47
N LEU A 25 19.47 -30.23 -0.41
CA LEU A 25 19.15 -31.22 0.63
C LEU A 25 17.86 -30.89 1.40
N ARG A 26 17.59 -29.60 1.65
CA ARG A 26 16.38 -29.14 2.35
C ARG A 26 16.08 -27.68 2.04
N LEU A 27 14.85 -27.40 1.62
CA LEU A 27 14.32 -26.05 1.46
C LEU A 27 13.11 -25.86 2.39
N GLU A 28 13.21 -24.92 3.34
CA GLU A 28 12.10 -24.56 4.22
C GLU A 28 11.60 -23.16 3.89
N VAL A 29 10.37 -23.07 3.37
CA VAL A 29 9.71 -21.80 3.07
C VAL A 29 8.63 -21.54 4.11
N ARG A 30 8.84 -20.54 4.98
CA ARG A 30 7.83 -20.11 5.95
C ARG A 30 7.01 -18.96 5.37
N THR A 31 5.80 -19.26 4.94
CA THR A 31 4.84 -18.25 4.49
C THR A 31 3.90 -17.88 5.62
N ASN A 32 3.80 -16.59 5.94
CA ASN A 32 2.73 -16.08 6.79
C ASN A 32 1.60 -15.56 5.92
N ARG A 33 0.35 -15.82 6.33
CA ARG A 33 -0.82 -15.21 5.68
C ARG A 33 -0.83 -13.73 6.06
N TYR A 34 -0.37 -12.88 5.14
CA TYR A 34 -0.57 -11.44 5.26
C TYR A 34 -2.02 -11.13 4.94
N SER A 35 -2.82 -10.84 5.97
CA SER A 35 -4.09 -10.17 5.77
C SER A 35 -3.82 -8.68 5.87
N PRO A 36 -3.69 -7.94 4.74
CA PRO A 36 -3.64 -6.49 4.80
C PRO A 36 -4.84 -6.01 5.60
N PHE A 37 -4.63 -4.95 6.39
CA PHE A 37 -5.68 -4.34 7.19
C PHE A 37 -6.90 -4.13 6.29
N ARG A 38 -8.09 -4.55 6.72
CA ARG A 38 -9.35 -4.25 6.02
C ARG A 38 -9.68 -2.77 6.25
N GLY A 39 -8.76 -1.88 5.90
CA GLY A 39 -8.73 -0.44 6.18
C GLY A 39 -9.73 0.33 5.33
N SER A 40 -10.96 -0.17 5.29
CA SER A 40 -12.06 0.34 4.52
C SER A 40 -13.16 0.65 5.53
N SER A 41 -13.20 1.90 5.97
CA SER A 41 -14.23 2.44 6.86
C SER A 41 -14.92 3.63 6.21
N SER A 42 -16.13 3.91 6.65
CA SER A 42 -16.72 5.22 6.47
C SER A 42 -16.01 6.24 7.35
N PHE A 43 -16.48 7.48 7.33
CA PHE A 43 -15.90 8.57 8.12
C PHE A 43 -15.82 8.19 9.61
N ILE A 44 -14.60 8.24 10.14
CA ILE A 44 -14.31 8.14 11.58
C ILE A 44 -13.81 9.50 12.03
N GLU A 45 -14.43 10.03 13.08
CA GLU A 45 -14.00 11.29 13.66
C GLU A 45 -12.67 11.08 14.40
N VAL A 46 -11.68 11.91 14.06
CA VAL A 46 -10.38 11.89 14.75
C VAL A 46 -10.52 12.55 16.12
N PRO A 47 -9.74 12.13 17.12
CA PRO A 47 -9.72 12.79 18.42
C PRO A 47 -9.55 14.30 18.29
N LYS A 48 -10.28 15.05 19.12
CA LYS A 48 -10.35 16.52 19.06
C LYS A 48 -8.96 17.17 19.07
N GLN A 49 -8.06 16.64 19.89
CA GLN A 49 -6.68 17.12 20.02
C GLN A 49 -5.93 17.06 18.69
N ILE A 50 -6.18 16.04 17.87
CA ILE A 50 -5.57 15.87 16.54
C ILE A 50 -6.28 16.79 15.54
N ALA A 51 -7.61 16.86 15.58
CA ALA A 51 -8.38 17.75 14.71
C ALA A 51 -7.95 19.22 14.87
N GLU A 52 -7.70 19.64 16.10
CA GLU A 52 -7.28 21.00 16.45
C GLU A 52 -5.90 21.36 15.89
N THR A 53 -4.99 20.39 15.70
CA THR A 53 -3.68 20.64 15.07
C THR A 53 -3.79 21.08 13.60
N LYS A 54 -4.88 20.72 12.91
CA LYS A 54 -5.05 20.88 11.46
C LYS A 54 -3.92 20.27 10.62
N ALA A 55 -3.13 19.36 11.21
CA ALA A 55 -1.99 18.73 10.53
C ALA A 55 -2.41 17.59 9.59
N ILE A 56 -3.67 17.13 9.68
CA ILE A 56 -4.19 16.03 8.88
C ILE A 56 -5.46 16.43 8.13
N ILE A 57 -5.66 15.81 6.98
CA ILE A 57 -6.89 15.90 6.21
C ILE A 57 -7.74 14.67 6.55
N ASN A 58 -8.84 14.86 7.28
CA ASN A 58 -9.81 13.81 7.53
C ASN A 58 -10.96 13.91 6.52
N VAL A 59 -10.89 13.13 5.43
CA VAL A 59 -11.90 13.16 4.36
C VAL A 59 -13.22 12.55 4.85
N ILE A 60 -14.32 13.25 4.62
CA ILE A 60 -15.65 12.93 5.14
C ILE A 60 -16.39 12.00 4.17
N ASN A 61 -16.13 10.69 4.25
CA ASN A 61 -16.79 9.66 3.46
C ASN A 61 -17.92 8.95 4.23
N LYS A 62 -19.05 9.64 4.44
CA LYS A 62 -20.19 9.11 5.22
C LYS A 62 -21.02 8.02 4.51
N LYS A 63 -20.88 7.89 3.18
CA LYS A 63 -21.76 7.05 2.33
C LYS A 63 -21.08 5.81 1.76
N ASP A 64 -19.79 5.63 1.99
CA ASP A 64 -18.98 4.53 1.48
C ASP A 64 -17.93 4.13 2.51
N SER A 65 -17.23 3.01 2.28
CA SER A 65 -16.14 2.56 3.13
C SER A 65 -14.75 2.84 2.53
N GLN A 66 -14.59 3.82 1.66
CA GLN A 66 -13.38 3.99 0.84
C GLN A 66 -12.37 4.97 1.44
N CYS A 67 -12.21 5.03 2.77
CA CYS A 67 -11.33 6.00 3.43
C CYS A 67 -9.87 5.93 2.96
N PHE A 68 -9.34 4.74 2.66
CA PHE A 68 -7.99 4.56 2.13
C PHE A 68 -7.81 5.22 0.76
N MET A 69 -8.75 4.97 -0.18
CA MET A 69 -8.75 5.60 -1.49
C MET A 69 -8.83 7.12 -1.37
N TRP A 70 -9.75 7.64 -0.54
CA TRP A 70 -9.88 9.08 -0.34
C TRP A 70 -8.63 9.72 0.26
N SER A 71 -7.92 9.00 1.16
CA SER A 71 -6.66 9.46 1.76
C SER A 71 -5.55 9.55 0.72
N ILE A 72 -5.47 8.56 -0.19
CA ILE A 72 -4.54 8.59 -1.32
C ILE A 72 -4.85 9.75 -2.26
N LEU A 73 -6.11 9.94 -2.64
CA LEU A 73 -6.50 11.04 -3.52
C LEU A 73 -6.21 12.41 -2.92
N ALA A 74 -6.42 12.59 -1.61
CA ALA A 74 -6.08 13.84 -0.93
C ALA A 74 -4.58 14.13 -0.92
N ALA A 75 -3.74 13.09 -0.89
CA ALA A 75 -2.30 13.23 -1.00
C ALA A 75 -1.83 13.50 -2.44
N LEU A 76 -2.43 12.84 -3.44
CA LEU A 76 -2.08 12.99 -4.85
C LEU A 76 -2.60 14.30 -5.46
N TYR A 77 -3.76 14.77 -5.01
CA TYR A 77 -4.44 15.95 -5.54
C TYR A 77 -4.79 16.94 -4.41
N PRO A 78 -3.81 17.60 -3.77
CA PRO A 78 -4.06 18.49 -2.65
C PRO A 78 -5.01 19.65 -2.99
N ASN A 79 -5.99 19.93 -2.13
CA ASN A 79 -6.97 21.01 -2.30
C ASN A 79 -7.04 21.90 -1.05
N ASN A 80 -6.79 23.19 -1.20
CA ASN A 80 -6.74 24.13 -0.07
C ASN A 80 -8.12 24.65 0.38
N SER A 81 -9.15 24.60 -0.48
CA SER A 81 -10.45 25.20 -0.16
C SER A 81 -11.37 24.25 0.60
N ASN A 82 -11.42 22.97 0.22
CA ASN A 82 -12.26 21.97 0.86
C ASN A 82 -11.57 20.59 0.91
N PRO A 83 -10.42 20.46 1.59
CA PRO A 83 -9.64 19.22 1.61
C PRO A 83 -10.40 18.04 2.22
N SER A 84 -11.40 18.28 3.08
CA SER A 84 -12.15 17.21 3.75
C SER A 84 -13.35 16.69 2.94
N LYS A 85 -13.70 17.29 1.79
CA LYS A 85 -14.87 16.86 1.01
C LYS A 85 -14.49 15.83 -0.06
N THR A 86 -15.24 14.74 -0.14
CA THR A 86 -15.09 13.75 -1.21
C THR A 86 -15.31 14.36 -2.60
N SER A 87 -16.23 15.32 -2.73
CA SER A 87 -16.49 16.04 -4.00
C SER A 87 -15.26 16.73 -4.58
N SER A 88 -14.30 17.11 -3.73
CA SER A 88 -13.03 17.72 -4.16
C SER A 88 -12.15 16.74 -4.95
N TYR A 89 -12.39 15.44 -4.80
CA TYR A 89 -11.54 14.37 -5.36
C TYR A 89 -12.27 13.48 -6.37
N VAL A 90 -13.60 13.55 -6.45
CA VAL A 90 -14.41 12.81 -7.44
C VAL A 90 -13.90 12.96 -8.88
N PRO A 91 -13.45 14.14 -9.35
CA PRO A 91 -12.93 14.29 -10.71
C PRO A 91 -11.71 13.40 -11.03
N HIS A 92 -11.01 12.91 -10.01
CA HIS A 92 -9.80 12.09 -10.15
C HIS A 92 -10.07 10.58 -10.06
N LEU A 93 -11.33 10.14 -9.95
CA LEU A 93 -11.70 8.73 -9.87
C LEU A 93 -11.73 8.01 -11.23
N ILE A 94 -11.65 8.74 -12.34
CA ILE A 94 -11.81 8.21 -13.71
C ILE A 94 -10.54 8.49 -14.55
N SER A 95 -9.35 8.48 -13.92
CA SER A 95 -8.08 8.60 -14.64
C SER A 95 -7.59 7.25 -15.15
#